data_AF-K0B9N6-F1
#
_entry.id   AF-K0B9N6-F1
#
_cell.length_a   1.000
_cell.length_b   1.000
_cell.length_c   1.000
_cell.angle_alpha   90.00
_cell.angle_beta   90.00
_cell.angle_gamma   90.00
#
_symmetry.space_group_name_H-M   'P 1'
#
loop_
_entity.id
_entity.type
_entity.pdbx_description
1 polymer ?
#
loop_
_entity_poly.entity_id
_entity_poly.type
_entity_poly.pdbx_seq_one_letter_code
_entity_poly.pdbx_strand_id
1 'polypeptide(L)'
;MLAKSLVIFIGIGVIAALGFGVYLIDVKNTGQLVFVDGPSVSIVTEKFDFKKGEEITIRIVNSGTVPLTFSDASYGLRITGLSGILMYTPVSAQVISNLDPGDEIEFSWNQIKNDGDTALEGLYKISVKGMDDVGKNVEKSTTITIWK
;
A
#
# COMPACT_ATOMS: atom_id res chain seq x y z
N MET A 1 -46.34 -6.15 21.50
CA MET A 1 -46.02 -4.84 20.90
C MET A 1 -44.58 -4.52 21.23
N LEU A 2 -43.73 -4.31 20.22
CA LEU A 2 -42.34 -3.89 20.44
C LEU A 2 -42.33 -2.49 21.07
N ALA A 3 -41.53 -2.28 22.13
CA ALA A 3 -41.39 -0.96 22.73
C ALA A 3 -40.92 0.04 21.68
N LYS A 4 -41.56 1.21 21.59
CA LYS A 4 -41.25 2.23 20.57
C LYS A 4 -39.77 2.63 20.56
N SER A 5 -39.13 2.64 21.73
CA SER A 5 -37.69 2.86 21.89
C SER A 5 -36.85 1.77 21.22
N LEU A 6 -37.22 0.50 21.36
CA LEU A 6 -36.48 -0.63 20.79
C LEU A 6 -36.49 -0.58 19.25
N VAL A 7 -37.60 -0.17 18.64
CA VAL A 7 -37.70 0.01 17.18
C VAL A 7 -36.72 1.09 16.69
N ILE A 8 -36.59 2.19 17.44
CA ILE A 8 -35.66 3.29 17.09
C ILE A 8 -34.20 2.83 17.19
N PHE A 9 -33.83 2.12 18.26
CA PHE A 9 -32.46 1.60 18.41
C PHE A 9 -32.08 0.61 17.32
N ILE A 10 -32.98 -0.30 16.94
CA ILE A 10 -32.76 -1.24 15.84
C ILE A 10 -32.57 -0.48 14.52
N GLY A 11 -33.40 0.52 14.25
CA GLY A 11 -33.28 1.34 13.04
C GLY A 11 -31.93 2.04 12.93
N ILE A 12 -31.48 2.68 14.02
CA ILE A 12 -30.16 3.33 14.07
C ILE A 12 -29.03 2.30 13.90
N GLY A 13 -29.13 1.15 14.57
CA GLY A 13 -28.14 0.08 14.49
C GLY A 13 -27.97 -0.47 13.07
N VAL A 14 -29.08 -0.69 12.34
CA VAL A 14 -29.03 -1.18 10.96
C VAL A 14 -28.41 -0.13 10.02
N ILE A 15 -28.77 1.15 10.15
CA ILE A 15 -28.21 2.22 9.32
C ILE A 15 -26.71 2.37 9.59
N ALA A 16 -26.30 2.34 10.85
CA ALA A 16 -24.88 2.42 11.23
C ALA A 16 -24.08 1.21 10.70
N ALA A 17 -24.62 0.00 10.82
CA ALA A 17 -23.97 -1.20 10.31
C ALA A 17 -23.82 -1.19 8.78
N LEU A 18 -24.83 -0.72 8.05
CA LEU A 18 -24.77 -0.56 6.59
C LEU A 18 -23.74 0.50 6.18
N GLY A 19 -23.76 1.67 6.82
CA GLY A 19 -22.79 2.73 6.54
C GLY A 19 -21.35 2.27 6.82
N PHE A 20 -21.14 1.60 7.94
CA PHE A 20 -19.84 1.04 8.29
C PHE A 20 -19.41 -0.09 7.34
N GLY A 21 -20.35 -0.94 6.91
CA GLY A 21 -20.09 -2.00 5.94
C GLY A 21 -19.63 -1.45 4.58
N VAL A 22 -20.30 -0.43 4.05
CA VAL A 22 -19.89 0.24 2.80
C VAL A 22 -18.51 0.87 2.93
N TYR A 23 -18.27 1.56 4.05
CA TYR A 23 -16.94 2.15 4.34
C TYR A 23 -15.82 1.09 4.33
N LEU A 24 -16.06 -0.08 4.93
CA LEU A 24 -15.08 -1.17 4.94
C LEU A 24 -14.81 -1.77 3.55
N ILE A 25 -15.81 -1.81 2.66
CA ILE A 25 -15.63 -2.29 1.28
C ILE A 25 -14.71 -1.34 0.51
N ASP A 26 -14.93 -0.03 0.64
CA ASP A 26 -14.13 0.98 -0.06
C ASP A 26 -12.67 0.97 0.41
N VAL A 27 -12.45 0.86 1.73
CA VAL A 27 -11.09 0.71 2.31
C VAL A 27 -10.35 -0.51 1.75
N LYS A 28 -11.04 -1.64 1.54
CA LYS A 28 -10.42 -2.84 0.95
C LYS A 28 -10.07 -2.69 -0.54
N ASN A 29 -10.77 -1.85 -1.29
CA ASN A 29 -10.53 -1.64 -2.72
C ASN A 29 -9.37 -0.69 -3.04
N THR A 30 -8.77 -0.03 -2.03
CA THR A 30 -7.69 0.95 -2.23
C THR A 30 -6.38 0.38 -2.80
N GLY A 31 -6.24 -0.95 -2.87
CA GLY A 31 -5.10 -1.62 -3.49
C GLY A 31 -5.25 -1.92 -4.98
N GLN A 32 -6.38 -1.54 -5.60
CA GLN A 32 -6.53 -1.67 -7.05
C GLN A 32 -5.81 -0.53 -7.77
N LEU A 33 -5.10 -0.90 -8.84
CA LEU A 33 -4.44 0.03 -9.75
C LEU A 33 -5.50 0.94 -10.39
N VAL A 34 -5.39 2.25 -10.14
CA VAL A 34 -6.27 3.26 -10.76
C VAL A 34 -5.40 4.26 -11.50
N PHE A 35 -5.67 4.38 -12.80
CA PHE A 35 -5.06 5.41 -13.63
C PHE A 35 -5.80 6.73 -13.45
N VAL A 36 -5.03 7.81 -13.26
CA VAL A 36 -5.55 9.16 -13.05
C VAL A 36 -4.73 10.16 -13.86
N ASP A 37 -5.36 11.27 -14.26
CA ASP A 37 -4.65 12.36 -14.92
C ASP A 37 -3.72 13.08 -13.93
N GLY A 38 -2.49 13.36 -14.37
CA GLY A 38 -1.46 14.03 -13.56
C GLY A 38 -0.46 13.06 -12.91
N PRO A 39 0.33 13.53 -11.92
CA PRO A 39 1.35 12.71 -11.26
C PRO A 39 0.72 11.75 -10.26
N SER A 40 0.91 10.43 -10.46
CA SER A 40 0.35 9.40 -9.57
C SER A 40 1.19 8.12 -9.59
N VAL A 41 1.30 7.46 -8.44
CA VAL A 41 1.95 6.17 -8.29
C VAL A 41 1.01 5.20 -7.59
N SER A 42 1.00 3.96 -8.06
CA SER A 42 0.23 2.86 -7.48
C SER A 42 1.16 1.75 -6.99
N ILE A 43 0.77 1.10 -5.90
CA ILE A 43 1.48 -0.06 -5.35
C ILE A 43 0.53 -1.24 -5.46
N VAL A 44 0.94 -2.26 -6.20
CA VAL A 44 0.17 -3.48 -6.44
C VAL A 44 0.93 -4.65 -5.87
N THR A 45 0.26 -5.50 -5.11
CA THR A 45 0.76 -6.78 -4.62
C THR A 45 -0.13 -7.89 -5.11
N GLU A 46 0.34 -9.14 -5.12
CA GLU A 46 -0.48 -10.28 -5.58
C GLU A 46 -1.69 -10.50 -4.67
N LYS A 47 -1.53 -10.17 -3.39
CA LYS A 47 -2.55 -10.24 -2.34
C LYS A 47 -2.18 -9.33 -1.17
N PHE A 48 -3.04 -9.29 -0.16
CA PHE A 48 -2.81 -8.51 1.08
C PHE A 48 -2.52 -9.38 2.30
N ASP A 49 -2.65 -10.70 2.19
CA ASP A 49 -2.47 -11.65 3.29
C ASP A 49 -1.46 -12.74 2.89
N PHE A 50 -0.29 -12.74 3.54
CA PHE A 50 0.83 -13.62 3.23
C PHE A 50 1.17 -14.52 4.41
N LYS A 51 1.51 -15.78 4.14
CA LYS A 51 2.03 -16.68 5.17
C LYS A 51 3.47 -16.32 5.50
N LYS A 52 3.90 -16.60 6.73
CA LYS A 52 5.29 -16.41 7.11
C LYS A 52 6.24 -17.20 6.20
N GLY A 53 7.24 -16.52 5.65
CA GLY A 53 8.22 -17.10 4.72
C GLY A 53 7.76 -17.20 3.27
N GLU A 54 6.56 -16.71 2.95
CA GLU A 54 6.09 -16.54 1.58
C GLU A 54 6.74 -15.31 0.94
N GLU A 55 7.16 -15.44 -0.31
CA GLU A 55 7.67 -14.29 -1.07
C GLU A 55 6.52 -13.33 -1.44
N ILE A 56 6.77 -12.04 -1.32
CA ILE A 56 5.83 -10.96 -1.64
C ILE A 56 6.35 -10.21 -2.85
N THR A 57 5.58 -10.21 -3.94
CA THR A 57 5.90 -9.45 -5.15
C THR A 57 5.19 -8.10 -5.10
N ILE A 58 6.00 -7.04 -5.15
CA ILE A 58 5.56 -5.66 -5.04
C ILE A 58 5.81 -5.01 -6.39
N ARG A 59 4.73 -4.60 -7.06
CA ARG A 59 4.78 -3.85 -8.31
C ARG A 59 4.51 -2.38 -8.03
N ILE A 60 5.42 -1.53 -8.47
CA ILE A 60 5.26 -0.08 -8.44
C ILE A 60 4.93 0.35 -9.86
N VAL A 61 3.79 0.99 -10.04
CA VAL A 61 3.30 1.40 -11.35
C VAL A 61 3.12 2.91 -11.37
N ASN A 62 3.64 3.57 -12.39
CA ASN A 62 3.26 4.95 -12.66
C ASN A 62 1.84 4.95 -13.23
N SER A 63 0.87 5.20 -12.37
CA SER A 63 -0.55 5.25 -12.74
C SER A 63 -1.01 6.66 -13.15
N GLY A 64 -0.05 7.58 -13.31
CA GLY A 64 -0.29 8.93 -13.78
C GLY A 64 -0.08 9.09 -15.28
N THR A 65 -0.13 10.34 -15.73
CA THR A 65 0.18 10.77 -17.11
C THR A 65 1.51 11.54 -17.20
N VAL A 66 2.25 11.65 -16.08
CA VAL A 66 3.50 12.41 -15.95
C VAL A 66 4.61 11.46 -15.50
N PRO A 67 5.83 11.55 -16.06
CA PRO A 67 6.95 10.72 -15.62
C PRO A 67 7.32 11.01 -14.16
N LEU A 68 7.74 9.96 -13.45
CA LEU A 68 8.19 10.05 -12.06
C LEU A 68 9.69 9.80 -11.96
N THR A 69 10.33 10.53 -11.07
CA THR A 69 11.75 10.42 -10.76
C THR A 69 11.95 9.98 -9.31
N PHE A 70 12.97 9.15 -9.09
CA PHE A 70 13.31 8.57 -7.80
C PHE A 70 14.78 8.79 -7.50
N SER A 71 15.11 8.99 -6.23
CA SER A 71 16.49 9.27 -5.79
C SER A 71 17.45 8.10 -5.91
N ASP A 72 16.93 6.88 -6.03
CA ASP A 72 17.68 5.63 -6.13
C ASP A 72 16.93 4.60 -7.00
N ALA A 73 17.59 3.49 -7.31
CA ALA A 73 17.00 2.34 -8.02
C ALA A 73 16.12 1.42 -7.14
N SER A 74 15.82 1.82 -5.89
CA SER A 74 14.77 1.17 -5.09
C SER A 74 13.39 1.76 -5.40
N TYR A 75 13.34 2.79 -6.26
CA TYR A 75 12.13 3.52 -6.61
C TYR A 75 11.42 4.04 -5.34
N GLY A 76 12.20 4.44 -4.33
CA GLY A 76 11.70 4.93 -3.05
C GLY A 76 10.89 3.91 -2.24
N LEU A 77 11.02 2.61 -2.53
CA LEU A 77 10.31 1.53 -1.84
C LEU A 77 10.78 1.41 -0.39
N ARG A 78 9.82 1.44 0.53
CA ARG A 78 10.09 1.28 1.97
C ARG A 78 9.00 0.45 2.61
N ILE A 79 9.41 -0.58 3.33
CA ILE A 79 8.51 -1.41 4.13
C ILE A 79 8.74 -1.08 5.60
N THR A 80 7.65 -0.74 6.28
CA THR A 80 7.66 -0.31 7.68
C THR A 80 6.68 -1.13 8.51
N GLY A 81 6.98 -1.33 9.79
CA GLY A 81 5.97 -1.80 10.74
C GLY A 81 4.93 -0.71 11.02
N LEU A 82 3.85 -1.05 11.74
CA LEU A 82 2.84 -0.06 12.17
C LEU A 82 3.42 1.09 13.01
N SER A 83 4.55 0.87 13.69
CA SER A 83 5.29 1.89 14.43
C SER A 83 6.04 2.90 13.53
N GLY A 84 6.04 2.70 12.21
CA GLY A 84 6.79 3.52 11.25
C GLY A 84 8.28 3.20 11.18
N ILE A 85 8.76 2.21 11.94
CA ILE A 85 10.15 1.76 11.90
C ILE A 85 10.41 1.10 10.55
N LEU A 86 11.48 1.53 9.86
CA LEU A 86 11.94 0.95 8.61
C LEU A 86 12.42 -0.48 8.85
N MET A 87 11.76 -1.42 8.19
CA MET A 87 12.05 -2.85 8.29
C MET A 87 12.86 -3.33 7.09
N TYR A 88 12.50 -2.88 5.90
CA TYR A 88 13.14 -3.29 4.65
C TYR A 88 13.18 -2.17 3.62
N THR A 89 14.28 -2.11 2.87
CA THR A 89 14.39 -1.42 1.59
C THR A 89 15.26 -2.27 0.66
N PRO A 90 14.94 -2.37 -0.64
CA PRO A 90 15.81 -3.06 -1.59
C PRO A 90 17.24 -2.50 -1.58
N VAL A 91 18.23 -3.40 -1.65
CA VAL A 91 19.61 -2.97 -1.89
C VAL A 91 19.68 -2.38 -3.29
N SER A 92 20.05 -1.10 -3.37
CA SER A 92 19.96 -0.33 -4.60
C SER A 92 21.20 0.54 -4.80
N ALA A 93 21.57 0.77 -6.07
CA ALA A 93 22.52 1.81 -6.43
C ALA A 93 21.92 3.20 -6.19
N GLN A 94 22.78 4.16 -5.81
CA GLN A 94 22.41 5.57 -5.64
C GLN A 94 22.37 6.28 -7.01
N VAL A 95 21.50 5.81 -7.90
CA VAL A 95 21.29 6.38 -9.24
C VAL A 95 19.85 6.84 -9.37
N ILE A 96 19.67 8.02 -9.96
CA ILE A 96 18.34 8.57 -10.22
C ILE A 96 17.64 7.63 -11.21
N SER A 97 16.47 7.13 -10.81
CA SER A 97 15.66 6.22 -11.61
C SER A 97 14.41 6.94 -12.07
N ASN A 98 13.99 6.69 -13.31
CA ASN A 98 12.78 7.26 -13.89
C ASN A 98 11.77 6.15 -14.16
N LEU A 99 10.49 6.49 -14.06
CA LEU A 99 9.36 5.61 -14.37
C LEU A 99 8.38 6.39 -15.24
N ASP A 100 8.30 6.04 -16.52
CA ASP A 100 7.43 6.72 -17.47
C ASP A 100 5.95 6.38 -17.23
N PRO A 101 4.99 7.19 -17.72
CA PRO A 101 3.56 6.92 -17.55
C PRO A 101 3.16 5.53 -18.07
N GLY A 102 2.56 4.71 -17.21
CA GLY A 102 2.16 3.34 -17.53
C GLY A 102 3.26 2.28 -17.35
N ASP A 103 4.51 2.69 -17.13
CA ASP A 103 5.58 1.75 -16.83
C ASP A 103 5.48 1.21 -15.40
N GLU A 104 6.11 0.06 -15.20
CA GLU A 104 6.14 -0.63 -13.92
C GLU A 104 7.48 -1.27 -13.62
N ILE A 105 7.75 -1.41 -12.33
CA ILE A 105 8.90 -2.13 -11.80
C ILE A 105 8.43 -3.11 -10.73
N GLU A 106 9.10 -4.25 -10.66
CA GLU A 106 8.77 -5.34 -9.75
C GLU A 106 9.89 -5.58 -8.75
N PHE A 107 9.50 -5.79 -7.49
CA PHE A 107 10.40 -6.13 -6.39
C PHE A 107 9.90 -7.37 -5.66
N SER A 108 10.81 -8.27 -5.33
CA SER A 108 10.51 -9.43 -4.50
C SER A 108 11.02 -9.21 -3.08
N TRP A 109 10.16 -9.43 -2.09
CA TRP A 109 10.53 -9.41 -0.69
C TRP A 109 10.20 -10.75 -0.02
N ASN A 110 11.24 -11.46 0.39
CA ASN A 110 11.16 -12.75 1.07
C ASN A 110 10.88 -12.63 2.59
N GLN A 111 10.31 -11.50 3.03
CA GLN A 111 10.05 -11.21 4.45
C GLN A 111 11.30 -11.13 5.33
N ILE A 112 12.49 -10.91 4.75
CA ILE A 112 13.73 -10.68 5.51
C ILE A 112 13.95 -9.16 5.67
N LYS A 113 14.14 -8.71 6.90
CA LYS A 113 14.46 -7.32 7.23
C LYS A 113 15.88 -6.98 6.79
N ASN A 114 16.20 -5.69 6.77
CA ASN A 114 17.56 -5.21 6.43
C ASN A 114 18.66 -5.69 7.40
N ASP A 115 18.29 -6.08 8.63
CA ASP A 115 19.20 -6.66 9.62
C ASP A 115 19.42 -8.17 9.44
N GLY A 116 18.76 -8.80 8.46
CA GLY A 116 18.86 -10.23 8.17
C GLY A 116 17.88 -11.10 8.94
N ASP A 117 17.13 -10.54 9.90
CA ASP A 117 16.11 -11.28 10.64
C ASP A 117 14.81 -11.40 9.82
N THR A 118 14.05 -12.47 10.06
CA THR A 118 12.71 -12.62 9.49
C THR A 118 11.72 -11.61 10.11
N ALA A 119 10.85 -11.05 9.28
CA ALA A 119 9.71 -10.26 9.71
C ALA A 119 8.79 -11.10 10.62
N LEU A 120 8.25 -10.46 11.65
CA LEU A 120 7.30 -11.07 12.57
C LEU A 120 5.89 -11.09 11.95
N GLU A 121 5.01 -11.90 12.52
CA GLU A 121 3.59 -11.86 12.15
C GLU A 121 3.00 -10.48 12.52
N GLY A 122 2.17 -9.92 11.64
CA GLY A 122 1.55 -8.62 11.87
C GLY A 122 1.28 -7.83 10.59
N LEU A 123 0.90 -6.56 10.79
CA LEU A 123 0.60 -5.61 9.73
C LEU A 123 1.84 -4.81 9.36
N TYR A 124 2.08 -4.70 8.06
CA TYR A 124 3.20 -3.96 7.48
C TYR A 124 2.68 -2.96 6.45
N LYS A 125 3.27 -1.77 6.45
CA LYS A 125 2.97 -0.73 5.49
C LYS A 125 4.08 -0.69 4.46
N ILE A 126 3.71 -0.90 3.20
CA ILE A 126 4.54 -0.67 2.03
C ILE A 126 4.29 0.76 1.58
N SER A 127 5.35 1.52 1.37
CA SER A 127 5.27 2.90 0.92
C SER A 127 6.27 3.17 -0.18
N VAL A 128 5.88 4.03 -1.11
CA VAL A 128 6.68 4.47 -2.24
C VAL A 128 6.65 5.99 -2.26
N LYS A 129 7.82 6.59 -2.48
CA LYS A 129 7.97 8.04 -2.59
C LYS A 129 8.83 8.38 -3.79
N GLY A 130 8.26 9.12 -4.73
CA GLY A 130 8.94 9.70 -5.89
C GLY A 130 8.66 11.19 -6.00
N MET A 131 9.15 11.78 -7.08
CA MET A 131 8.95 13.19 -7.44
C MET A 131 8.49 13.30 -8.90
N ASP A 132 7.58 14.22 -9.19
CA ASP A 132 7.23 14.57 -10.57
C ASP A 132 8.30 15.46 -11.24
N ASP A 133 8.08 15.80 -12.51
CA ASP A 133 8.94 16.67 -13.32
C ASP A 133 9.08 18.10 -12.79
N VAL A 134 8.13 18.56 -11.97
CA VAL A 134 8.14 19.87 -11.29
C VAL A 134 8.77 19.78 -9.89
N GLY A 135 9.18 18.58 -9.45
CA GLY A 135 9.80 18.35 -8.14
C GLY A 135 8.81 18.24 -6.98
N LYS A 136 7.51 18.04 -7.24
CA LYS A 136 6.50 17.77 -6.23
C LYS A 136 6.56 16.31 -5.81
N ASN A 137 6.49 16.07 -4.51
CA ASN A 137 6.47 14.71 -3.97
C ASN A 137 5.17 13.97 -4.35
N VAL A 138 5.33 12.74 -4.84
CA VAL A 138 4.25 11.80 -5.11
C VAL A 138 4.48 10.59 -4.22
N GLU A 139 3.51 10.29 -3.37
CA GLU A 139 3.62 9.19 -2.41
C GLU A 139 2.35 8.34 -2.39
N LYS A 140 2.55 7.04 -2.21
CA LYS A 140 1.47 6.07 -2.02
C LYS A 140 1.89 5.09 -0.94
N SER A 141 0.91 4.55 -0.23
CA SER A 141 1.13 3.45 0.70
C SER A 141 0.00 2.45 0.64
N THR A 142 0.33 1.20 0.94
CA THR A 142 -0.61 0.09 1.09
C THR A 142 -0.21 -0.75 2.29
N THR A 143 -1.15 -1.52 2.83
CA THR A 143 -0.91 -2.37 4.00
C THR A 143 -1.06 -3.83 3.61
N ILE A 144 -0.13 -4.66 4.08
CA ILE A 144 -0.19 -6.11 3.96
C ILE A 144 -0.12 -6.74 5.35
N THR A 145 -0.58 -7.97 5.45
CA THR A 145 -0.59 -8.77 6.68
C THR A 145 0.27 -10.00 6.49
N ILE A 146 1.17 -10.27 7.42
CA ILE A 146 1.91 -11.53 7.53
C ILE A 146 1.28 -12.34 8.65
N TRP A 147 0.83 -13.56 8.34
CA TRP A 147 0.19 -14.49 9.28
C TRP A 147 0.93 -15.82 9.34
N LYS A 148 0.61 -16.62 10.36
CA LYS A 148 1.29 -17.87 10.69
C LYS A 148 0.98 -19.02 9.74
#